data_AF-A0A2E7M940-F1
#
_entry.id   AF-A0A2E7M940-F1
#
_cell.length_a   1.000
_cell.length_b   1.000
_cell.length_c   1.000
_cell.angle_alpha   90.00
_cell.angle_beta   90.00
_cell.angle_gamma   90.00
#
_symmetry.space_group_name_H-M   'P 1'
#
loop_
_entity.id
_entity.type
_entity.pdbx_description
1 polymer ?
#
loop_
_entity_poly.entity_id
_entity_poly.type
_entity_poly.pdbx_seq_one_letter_code
_entity_poly.pdbx_strand_id
1 'polypeptide(L)'
;MSGSDTDRAEALYMDGLDCFAEEDWQAAVGLFQQAVEADSEYLDAYHGIARACFEGREAHPELLDAAIDAATRITELDPDDVTAYSTLSQVYVWKGDKDTAEFWGGKARVAGWKQQLKRDQQKRPPPPFDPENGG
;
A
#
# COMPACT_ATOMS: atom_id res chain seq x y z
N MET A 1 -15.08 -3.21 -19.45
CA MET A 1 -14.19 -2.35 -20.24
C MET A 1 -12.83 -2.20 -19.53
N SER A 2 -12.32 -3.22 -18.80
CA SER A 2 -11.27 -2.98 -17.80
C SER A 2 -9.83 -3.21 -18.28
N GLY A 3 -9.58 -3.69 -19.49
CA GLY A 3 -8.19 -3.91 -19.96
C GLY A 3 -7.47 -2.60 -20.28
N SER A 4 -8.12 -1.69 -21.01
CA SER A 4 -7.50 -0.43 -21.45
C SER A 4 -7.22 0.55 -20.32
N ASP A 5 -8.03 0.51 -19.27
CA ASP A 5 -7.94 1.44 -18.14
C ASP A 5 -6.78 1.03 -17.22
N THR A 6 -6.64 -0.27 -16.93
CA THR A 6 -5.50 -0.82 -16.20
C THR A 6 -4.19 -0.69 -17.00
N ASP A 7 -4.18 -0.96 -18.31
CA ASP A 7 -2.98 -0.76 -19.15
C ASP A 7 -2.51 0.71 -19.12
N ARG A 8 -3.47 1.65 -19.12
CA ARG A 8 -3.18 3.08 -18.99
C ARG A 8 -2.64 3.43 -17.60
N ALA A 9 -3.23 2.88 -16.54
CA ALA A 9 -2.78 3.09 -15.18
C ALA A 9 -1.36 2.55 -14.97
N GLU A 10 -1.05 1.38 -15.52
CA GLU A 10 0.30 0.79 -15.48
C GLU A 10 1.32 1.68 -16.18
N ALA A 11 1.02 2.19 -17.38
CA ALA A 11 1.92 3.10 -18.09
C ALA A 11 2.20 4.38 -17.27
N LEU A 12 1.16 5.02 -16.73
CA LEU A 12 1.29 6.21 -15.88
C LEU A 12 2.08 5.92 -14.60
N TYR A 13 1.89 4.74 -14.02
CA TYR A 13 2.65 4.28 -12.86
C TYR A 13 4.13 4.11 -13.19
N MET A 14 4.47 3.52 -14.34
CA MET A 14 5.87 3.37 -14.76
C MET A 14 6.54 4.72 -14.98
N ASP A 15 5.87 5.68 -15.64
CA ASP A 15 6.37 7.05 -15.77
C ASP A 15 6.57 7.70 -14.39
N GLY A 16 5.65 7.46 -13.44
CA GLY A 16 5.76 7.94 -12.07
C GLY A 16 6.96 7.36 -11.30
N LEU A 17 7.31 6.10 -11.56
CA LEU A 17 8.50 5.46 -11.00
C LEU A 17 9.79 6.09 -11.53
N ASP A 18 9.82 6.52 -12.79
CA ASP A 18 10.97 7.23 -13.35
C ASP A 18 11.18 8.57 -12.65
N CYS A 19 10.12 9.38 -12.48
CA CYS A 19 10.20 10.62 -11.69
C CYS A 19 10.60 10.36 -10.23
N PHE A 20 10.09 9.29 -9.61
CA PHE A 20 10.46 8.90 -8.26
C PHE A 20 11.96 8.57 -8.15
N ALA A 21 12.53 7.89 -9.16
CA ALA A 21 13.95 7.57 -9.20
C ALA A 21 14.83 8.81 -9.36
N GLU A 22 14.30 9.88 -9.97
CA GLU A 22 14.94 11.18 -10.07
C GLU A 22 14.72 12.07 -8.83
N GLU A 23 14.03 11.56 -7.81
CA GLU A 23 13.61 12.31 -6.61
C GLU A 23 12.71 13.51 -6.92
N ASP A 24 12.08 13.54 -8.09
CA ASP A 24 11.04 14.52 -8.43
C ASP A 24 9.71 14.07 -7.82
N TRP A 25 9.59 14.29 -6.51
CA TRP A 25 8.46 13.83 -5.71
C TRP A 25 7.11 14.38 -6.19
N GLN A 26 7.08 15.64 -6.63
CA GLN A 26 5.86 16.28 -7.10
C GLN A 26 5.40 15.70 -8.44
N ALA A 27 6.33 15.50 -9.40
CA ALA A 27 6.01 14.88 -10.67
C ALA A 27 5.58 13.42 -10.49
N ALA A 28 6.30 12.66 -9.65
CA ALA A 28 5.97 11.27 -9.33
C ALA A 28 4.54 11.15 -8.77
N VAL A 29 4.19 11.96 -7.76
CA VAL A 29 2.83 11.97 -7.18
C VAL A 29 1.78 12.31 -8.24
N GLY A 30 2.03 13.31 -9.10
CA GLY A 30 1.10 13.67 -10.17
C GLY A 30 0.85 12.56 -11.18
N LEU A 31 1.87 11.77 -11.51
CA LEU A 31 1.73 10.62 -12.41
C LEU A 31 0.99 9.45 -11.74
N PHE A 32 1.31 9.16 -10.48
CA PHE A 32 0.57 8.15 -9.73
C PHE A 32 -0.89 8.53 -9.48
N GLN A 33 -1.20 9.81 -9.29
CA GLN A 33 -2.58 10.31 -9.20
C GLN A 33 -3.34 10.06 -10.49
N GLN A 34 -2.74 10.35 -11.65
CA GLN A 34 -3.35 10.02 -12.94
C GLN A 34 -3.54 8.51 -13.12
N ALA A 35 -2.63 7.69 -12.59
CA ALA A 35 -2.77 6.23 -12.64
C ALA A 35 -4.01 5.75 -11.85
N VAL A 36 -4.25 6.28 -10.63
CA VAL A 36 -5.45 5.93 -9.85
C VAL A 36 -6.74 6.55 -10.40
N GLU A 37 -6.65 7.66 -11.15
CA GLU A 37 -7.78 8.20 -11.90
C GLU A 37 -8.15 7.31 -13.10
N ALA A 38 -7.16 6.70 -13.75
CA ALA A 38 -7.38 5.73 -14.82
C ALA A 38 -7.95 4.41 -14.29
N ASP A 39 -7.40 3.90 -13.19
CA ASP A 39 -7.89 2.70 -12.51
C ASP A 39 -7.90 2.91 -10.98
N SER A 40 -9.10 3.12 -10.44
CA SER A 40 -9.29 3.43 -9.02
C SER A 40 -8.97 2.29 -8.06
N GLU A 41 -8.76 1.07 -8.58
CA GLU A 41 -8.37 -0.12 -7.81
C GLU A 41 -6.89 -0.48 -7.99
N TYR A 42 -6.11 0.34 -8.73
CA TYR A 42 -4.70 0.11 -8.99
C TYR A 42 -3.83 0.40 -7.75
N LEU A 43 -3.68 -0.62 -6.90
CA LEU A 43 -3.00 -0.55 -5.60
C LEU A 43 -1.56 -0.03 -5.66
N ASP A 44 -0.80 -0.40 -6.69
CA ASP A 44 0.61 -0.03 -6.81
C ASP A 44 0.78 1.49 -6.95
N ALA A 45 -0.13 2.19 -7.64
CA ALA A 45 -0.09 3.65 -7.72
C ALA A 45 -0.41 4.33 -6.39
N TYR A 46 -1.34 3.81 -5.58
CA TYR A 46 -1.56 4.35 -4.24
C TYR A 46 -0.32 4.16 -3.35
N HIS A 47 0.38 3.03 -3.46
CA HIS A 47 1.66 2.82 -2.77
C HIS A 47 2.72 3.80 -3.27
N GLY A 48 2.76 4.05 -4.58
CA GLY A 48 3.59 5.07 -5.22
C GLY A 48 3.36 6.46 -4.64
N ILE A 49 2.10 6.92 -4.56
CA ILE A 49 1.72 8.21 -3.97
C ILE A 49 2.23 8.30 -2.53
N ALA A 50 1.87 7.32 -1.70
CA ALA A 50 2.19 7.34 -0.28
C ALA A 50 3.70 7.36 -0.03
N ARG A 51 4.46 6.57 -0.82
CA ARG A 51 5.91 6.53 -0.75
C ARG A 51 6.56 7.83 -1.23
N ALA A 52 6.18 8.35 -2.39
CA ALA A 52 6.74 9.58 -2.94
C ALA A 52 6.51 10.78 -2.00
N CYS A 53 5.30 10.90 -1.46
CA CYS A 53 4.97 11.94 -0.49
C CYS A 53 5.81 11.80 0.80
N PHE A 54 6.00 10.57 1.30
CA PHE A 54 6.79 10.37 2.50
C PHE A 54 8.29 10.58 2.27
N GLU A 55 8.88 10.13 1.17
CA GLU A 55 10.30 10.39 0.88
C GLU A 55 10.57 11.89 0.67
N GLY A 56 9.65 12.58 -0.01
CA GLY A 56 9.72 14.03 -0.25
C GLY A 56 9.33 14.91 0.93
N ARG A 57 8.93 14.36 2.08
CA ARG A 57 8.30 15.08 3.21
C ARG A 57 9.07 16.29 3.75
N GLU A 58 10.40 16.29 3.68
CA GLU A 58 11.23 17.40 4.16
C GLU A 58 11.17 18.60 3.19
N ALA A 59 11.10 18.33 1.89
CA ALA A 59 11.01 19.34 0.84
C ALA A 59 9.56 19.76 0.53
N HIS A 60 8.63 18.81 0.66
CA HIS A 60 7.22 18.94 0.30
C HIS A 60 6.29 18.42 1.41
N PRO A 61 6.32 19.02 2.61
CA PRO A 61 5.47 18.60 3.73
C PRO A 61 3.98 18.73 3.42
N GLU A 62 3.59 19.58 2.48
CA GLU A 62 2.22 19.73 1.99
C GLU A 62 1.65 18.46 1.34
N LEU A 63 2.51 17.54 0.86
CA LEU A 63 2.09 16.29 0.23
C LEU A 63 1.73 15.19 1.25
N LEU A 64 2.00 15.39 2.54
CA LEU A 64 1.75 14.37 3.56
C LEU A 64 0.27 14.02 3.73
N ASP A 65 -0.64 14.96 3.46
CA ASP A 65 -2.08 14.67 3.49
C ASP A 65 -2.47 13.73 2.34
N ALA A 66 -1.87 13.89 1.15
CA ALA A 66 -2.04 12.93 0.05
C ALA A 66 -1.46 11.54 0.38
N ALA A 67 -0.37 11.48 1.15
CA ALA A 67 0.17 10.21 1.64
C ALA A 67 -0.82 9.47 2.56
N ILE A 68 -1.49 10.22 3.45
CA ILE A 68 -2.51 9.68 4.36
C ILE A 68 -3.70 9.19 3.56
N ASP A 69 -4.20 9.96 2.59
CA ASP A 69 -5.36 9.59 1.77
C ASP A 69 -5.07 8.32 0.96
N ALA A 70 -3.91 8.26 0.30
CA ALA A 70 -3.52 7.10 -0.50
C ALA A 70 -3.34 5.84 0.38
N ALA A 71 -2.63 5.95 1.50
CA ALA A 71 -2.45 4.82 2.40
C ALA A 71 -3.77 4.39 3.04
N THR A 72 -4.67 5.32 3.38
CA THR A 72 -6.02 4.98 3.86
C THR A 72 -6.78 4.22 2.81
N ARG A 73 -6.72 4.65 1.54
CA ARG A 73 -7.42 3.95 0.46
C ARG A 73 -6.88 2.54 0.23
N ILE A 74 -5.57 2.31 0.37
CA ILE A 74 -5.01 0.96 0.37
C ILE A 74 -5.63 0.13 1.49
N THR A 75 -5.77 0.65 2.73
CA THR A 75 -6.36 -0.12 3.83
C THR A 75 -7.83 -0.49 3.62
N GLU A 76 -8.54 0.24 2.74
CA GLU A 76 -9.91 -0.06 2.36
C GLU A 76 -10.00 -1.11 1.24
N LEU A 77 -9.03 -1.10 0.31
CA LEU A 77 -8.92 -2.06 -0.80
C LEU A 77 -8.28 -3.40 -0.35
N ASP A 78 -7.20 -3.32 0.41
CA ASP A 78 -6.50 -4.45 1.05
C ASP A 78 -6.36 -4.22 2.58
N PRO A 79 -7.33 -4.73 3.36
CA PRO A 79 -7.29 -4.62 4.82
C PRO A 79 -6.15 -5.38 5.50
N ASP A 80 -5.44 -6.25 4.79
CA ASP A 80 -4.30 -7.01 5.30
C ASP A 80 -2.95 -6.40 4.86
N ASP A 81 -2.94 -5.25 4.19
CA ASP A 81 -1.72 -4.55 3.76
C ASP A 81 -0.95 -3.94 4.94
N VAL A 82 0.17 -4.58 5.28
CA VAL A 82 1.04 -4.15 6.38
C VAL A 82 1.75 -2.84 6.06
N THR A 83 2.10 -2.62 4.79
CA THR A 83 2.85 -1.47 4.31
C THR A 83 2.02 -0.20 4.42
N ALA A 84 0.72 -0.26 4.09
CA ALA A 84 -0.20 0.86 4.22
C ALA A 84 -0.35 1.33 5.66
N TYR A 85 -0.60 0.41 6.60
CA TYR A 85 -0.67 0.75 8.04
C TYR A 85 0.65 1.28 8.58
N SER A 86 1.79 0.73 8.12
CA SER A 86 3.11 1.20 8.52
C SER A 86 3.39 2.60 7.97
N THR A 87 2.93 2.91 6.77
CA THR A 87 3.07 4.24 6.15
C THR A 87 2.25 5.28 6.90
N LEU A 88 0.98 4.99 7.23
CA LEU A 88 0.16 5.86 8.07
C LEU A 88 0.84 6.14 9.41
N SER A 89 1.34 5.10 10.09
CA SER A 89 2.06 5.25 11.36
C SER A 89 3.27 6.19 11.22
N GLN A 90 4.11 6.00 10.21
CA GLN A 90 5.29 6.83 9.96
C GLN A 90 4.95 8.29 9.64
N VAL A 91 3.92 8.53 8.83
CA VAL A 91 3.46 9.89 8.51
C VAL A 91 2.98 10.61 9.77
N TYR A 92 2.19 9.94 10.62
CA TYR A 92 1.72 10.55 11.87
C TYR A 92 2.85 10.75 12.89
N VAL A 93 3.86 9.88 12.94
CA VAL A 93 5.09 10.14 13.72
C VAL A 93 5.76 11.43 13.25
N TRP A 94 5.93 11.60 11.94
CA TRP A 94 6.56 12.79 11.38
C TRP A 94 5.75 14.07 11.70
N LYS A 95 4.42 14.00 11.61
CA LYS A 95 3.50 15.10 11.99
C LYS A 95 3.45 15.36 13.51
N GLY A 96 4.06 14.49 14.34
CA GLY A 96 4.10 14.61 15.80
C GLY A 96 2.85 14.09 16.52
N ASP A 97 1.92 13.45 15.80
CA ASP A 97 0.71 12.84 16.37
C ASP A 97 0.99 11.39 16.75
N LYS A 98 1.46 11.21 17.99
CA LYS A 98 1.88 9.91 18.51
C LYS A 98 0.72 8.94 18.73
N ASP A 99 -0.43 9.44 19.17
CA ASP A 99 -1.58 8.59 19.48
C ASP A 99 -2.12 7.94 18.19
N THR A 100 -2.25 8.73 17.12
CA THR A 100 -2.66 8.21 15.82
C THR A 100 -1.58 7.29 15.21
N ALA A 101 -0.29 7.62 15.39
CA ALA A 101 0.80 6.77 14.96
C ALA A 101 0.80 5.39 15.64
N GLU A 102 0.55 5.34 16.95
CA GLU A 102 0.48 4.09 17.71
C GLU A 102 -0.70 3.23 17.28
N PHE A 103 -1.86 3.85 17.03
CA PHE A 103 -3.04 3.16 16.51
C PHE A 103 -2.74 2.44 15.18
N TRP A 104 -2.18 3.14 14.20
CA TRP A 104 -1.84 2.55 12.90
C TRP A 104 -0.72 1.54 13.00
N GLY A 105 0.30 1.80 13.82
CA GLY A 105 1.36 0.82 14.09
C GLY A 105 0.84 -0.45 14.76
N GLY A 106 -0.20 -0.35 15.58
CA GLY A 106 -0.93 -1.50 16.14
C GLY A 106 -1.60 -2.33 15.05
N LYS A 107 -2.29 -1.68 14.10
CA LYS A 107 -2.90 -2.37 12.95
C LYS A 107 -1.86 -3.06 12.07
N ALA A 108 -0.71 -2.42 11.80
CA ALA A 108 0.38 -3.03 11.05
C ALA A 108 0.86 -4.34 11.69
N ARG A 109 1.03 -4.36 13.01
CA ARG A 109 1.42 -5.57 13.77
C ARG A 109 0.37 -6.67 13.67
N VAL A 110 -0.91 -6.32 13.80
CA VAL A 110 -2.01 -7.29 13.68
C VAL A 110 -2.09 -7.87 12.26
N ALA A 111 -1.98 -7.02 11.23
CA ALA A 111 -1.98 -7.46 9.83
C ALA A 111 -0.80 -8.39 9.54
N GLY A 112 0.41 -8.04 9.98
CA GLY A 112 1.60 -8.88 9.80
C GLY A 112 1.47 -10.24 10.47
N TRP A 113 0.89 -10.27 11.68
CA TRP A 113 0.61 -11.54 12.36
C TRP A 113 -0.40 -12.41 11.59
N LYS A 114 -1.46 -11.83 11.04
CA LYS A 114 -2.43 -12.57 10.20
C LYS A 114 -1.77 -13.14 8.95
N GLN A 115 -0.94 -12.38 8.25
CA GLN A 115 -0.21 -12.85 7.08
C GLN A 115 0.71 -14.03 7.42
N GLN A 116 1.42 -13.97 8.54
CA GLN A 116 2.27 -15.05 9.03
C GLN A 116 1.45 -16.32 9.32
N LEU A 117 0.30 -16.21 9.99
CA LEU A 117 -0.58 -17.35 10.24
C LEU A 117 -1.07 -18.02 8.95
N LYS A 118 -1.48 -17.23 7.95
CA LYS A 118 -1.90 -17.76 6.65
C LYS A 118 -0.76 -18.52 5.97
N ARG A 119 0.45 -17.98 6.01
CA ARG A 119 1.66 -18.62 5.46
C ARG A 119 1.98 -19.95 6.15
N ASP A 120 1.86 -20.00 7.48
CA ASP A 120 2.15 -21.21 8.24
C ASP A 120 1.08 -22.28 8.02
N GLN A 121 -0.18 -21.89 7.87
CA GLN A 121 -1.25 -22.82 7.48
C GLN A 121 -1.01 -23.45 6.10
N GLN A 122 -0.58 -22.67 5.12
CA GLN A 122 -0.29 -23.17 3.76
C GLN A 122 0.89 -24.16 3.71
N LYS A 123 1.84 -24.05 4.64
CA LYS A 123 2.99 -24.97 4.73
C LYS A 123 2.67 -26.28 5.44
N ARG A 124 1.50 -26.41 6.07
CA ARG A 124 1.13 -27.66 6.74
C ARG A 124 0.90 -28.75 5.69
N PRO A 125 1.53 -29.93 5.81
CA PRO A 125 1.23 -31.03 4.92
C PRO A 125 -0.27 -31.39 5.02
N PRO A 126 -0.90 -31.85 3.93
CA PRO A 126 -2.25 -32.37 4.01
C PRO A 126 -2.31 -33.48 5.06
N PRO A 127 -3.46 -33.67 5.75
CA PRO A 127 -3.61 -34.79 6.66
C PRO A 127 -3.28 -36.10 5.93
N PRO A 128 -2.69 -37.09 6.61
CA PRO A 128 -2.44 -38.40 6.01
C PRO A 128 -3.75 -38.93 5.43
N PHE A 129 -3.66 -39.55 4.24
CA PHE A 129 -4.80 -40.23 3.63
C PHE A 129 -5.33 -41.29 4.60
N ASP A 130 -6.59 -41.13 5.02
CA ASP A 130 -7.29 -42.08 5.85
C ASP A 130 -8.20 -42.96 4.97
N PRO A 131 -7.82 -44.22 4.67
CA PRO A 131 -8.61 -45.11 3.83
C PRO A 131 -9.94 -45.53 4.47
N GLU A 132 -10.17 -45.28 5.76
CA GLU A 132 -11.43 -45.65 6.45
C GLU A 132 -12.55 -44.61 6.25
N ASN A 133 -12.25 -43.44 5.66
CA ASN A 133 -13.21 -42.36 5.36
C ASN A 133 -13.36 -42.02 3.86
N GLY A 134 -12.83 -42.85 2.95
CA GLY A 134 -12.96 -42.66 1.50
C GLY A 134 -14.27 -43.23 0.95
N GLY A 135 -15.28 -42.38 0.74
CA GLY A 135 -16.49 -42.68 -0.02
C GLY A 135 -16.36 -42.38 -1.52
#